data_AF-A0A917LR61-F1
#
_entry.id   AF-A0A917LR61-F1
#
_cell.length_a   1.000
_cell.length_b   1.000
_cell.length_c   1.000
_cell.angle_alpha   90.00
_cell.angle_beta   90.00
_cell.angle_gamma   90.00
#
_symmetry.space_group_name_H-M   'P 1'
#
loop_
_entity.id
_entity.type
_entity.pdbx_description
1 polymer ?
#
loop_
_entity_poly.entity_id
_entity_poly.type
_entity_poly.pdbx_seq_one_letter_code
_entity_poly.pdbx_strand_id
1 'polypeptide(L)'
;MSAETMAALTPLRGLWRTSGHVLDGSGRRTAEITGTDEYELMTGGQWLIHRVDVLVGGARTVALELIGDPGEDGTFAMRAFDGSGAYDEMRLSVADGGVLHLAGEGVRSTLRVDRDAMEALWERDDGVRWVPWMEMRFDRIR
;
A
#
# COMPACT_ATOMS: atom_id res chain seq x y z
N MET A 1 -11.22 -21.78 -6.44
CA MET A 1 -11.23 -20.31 -6.32
C MET A 1 -9.98 -19.83 -7.04
N SER A 2 -10.16 -19.12 -8.15
CA SER A 2 -9.24 -19.17 -9.29
C SER A 2 -8.11 -18.14 -9.18
N ALA A 3 -7.00 -18.41 -9.89
CA ALA A 3 -5.91 -17.47 -10.16
C ALA A 3 -6.38 -16.14 -10.80
N GLU A 4 -7.64 -16.06 -11.23
CA GLU A 4 -8.27 -14.91 -11.87
C GLU A 4 -8.49 -13.75 -10.89
N THR A 5 -8.73 -14.02 -9.60
CA THR A 5 -8.92 -12.97 -8.59
C THR A 5 -7.62 -12.19 -8.34
N MET A 6 -6.48 -12.88 -8.27
CA MET A 6 -5.18 -12.22 -8.10
C MET A 6 -4.70 -11.49 -9.36
N ALA A 7 -5.31 -11.74 -10.52
CA ALA A 7 -4.95 -11.06 -11.76
C ALA A 7 -5.17 -9.54 -11.67
N ALA A 8 -6.17 -9.09 -10.91
CA ALA A 8 -6.43 -7.68 -10.65
C ALA A 8 -5.26 -6.95 -9.96
N LEU A 9 -4.43 -7.67 -9.22
CA LEU A 9 -3.25 -7.13 -8.53
C LEU A 9 -1.96 -7.26 -9.34
N THR A 10 -2.01 -7.82 -10.55
CA THR A 10 -0.85 -7.96 -11.44
C THR A 10 -0.10 -6.65 -11.68
N PRO A 11 -0.76 -5.48 -11.86
CA PRO A 11 -0.06 -4.22 -12.10
C PRO A 11 0.91 -3.81 -10.98
N LEU A 12 0.64 -4.21 -9.73
CA LEU A 12 1.49 -3.93 -8.57
C LEU A 12 2.83 -4.66 -8.62
N ARG A 13 2.86 -5.85 -9.24
CA ARG A 13 4.02 -6.74 -9.21
C ARG A 13 5.26 -6.06 -9.74
N GLY A 14 6.38 -6.19 -9.05
CA GLY A 14 7.66 -5.59 -9.43
C GLY A 14 8.40 -4.99 -8.23
N LEU A 15 9.56 -4.43 -8.51
CA LEU A 15 10.33 -3.66 -7.54
C LEU A 15 10.21 -2.18 -7.87
N TRP A 16 9.95 -1.36 -6.87
CA TRP A 16 9.67 0.05 -7.02
C TRP A 16 10.60 0.89 -6.16
N ARG A 17 11.02 2.04 -6.70
CA ARG A 17 11.65 3.11 -5.94
C ARG A 17 10.56 3.97 -5.33
N THR A 18 10.58 4.11 -4.03
CA THR A 18 9.59 4.86 -3.28
C THR A 18 10.11 6.25 -2.96
N SER A 19 9.26 7.25 -3.20
CA SER A 19 9.48 8.64 -2.84
C SER A 19 8.18 9.24 -2.32
N GLY A 20 8.24 10.21 -1.41
CA GLY A 20 7.03 10.79 -0.87
C GLY A 20 7.26 11.76 0.27
N HIS A 21 6.16 12.21 0.87
CA HIS A 21 6.19 13.12 2.00
C HIS A 21 5.09 12.79 3.00
N VAL A 22 5.40 12.97 4.28
CA VAL A 22 4.39 13.05 5.36
C VAL A 22 3.90 14.48 5.47
N LEU A 23 2.60 14.65 5.69
CA LEU A 23 1.91 15.93 5.82
C LEU A 23 1.43 16.15 7.26
N ASP A 24 1.45 17.40 7.73
CA ASP A 24 0.72 17.81 8.94
C ASP A 24 -0.75 18.14 8.63
N GLY A 25 -1.54 18.46 9.66
CA GLY A 25 -2.97 18.77 9.52
C GLY A 25 -3.29 20.02 8.68
N SER A 26 -2.27 20.82 8.32
CA SER A 26 -2.40 21.93 7.37
C SER A 26 -2.04 21.56 5.93
N GLY A 27 -1.60 20.32 5.69
CA GLY A 27 -1.10 19.85 4.41
C GLY A 27 0.37 20.20 4.14
N ARG A 28 1.09 20.72 5.14
CA ARG A 28 2.51 21.05 4.98
C ARG A 28 3.36 19.80 5.15
N ARG A 29 4.36 19.64 4.28
CA ARG A 29 5.34 18.55 4.34
C ARG A 29 6.19 18.65 5.61
N THR A 30 6.27 17.56 6.36
CA THR A 30 7.00 17.48 7.64
C THR A 30 8.14 16.48 7.63
N ALA A 31 8.06 15.45 6.80
CA ALA A 31 9.12 14.46 6.62
C ALA A 31 9.15 13.97 5.16
N GLU A 32 10.35 13.65 4.68
CA GLU A 32 10.54 12.97 3.40
C GLU A 32 10.45 11.45 3.58
N ILE A 33 9.94 10.78 2.55
CA ILE A 33 9.88 9.32 2.45
C ILE A 33 10.74 8.89 1.26
N THR A 34 11.68 7.97 1.47
CA THR A 34 12.51 7.40 0.38
C THR A 34 12.79 5.93 0.64
N GLY A 35 12.77 5.07 -0.37
CA GLY A 35 13.16 3.67 -0.21
C GLY A 35 12.71 2.78 -1.35
N THR A 36 12.26 1.57 -1.01
CA THR A 36 11.76 0.60 -1.98
C THR A 36 10.57 -0.18 -1.46
N ASP A 37 9.67 -0.50 -2.38
CA ASP A 37 8.56 -1.42 -2.17
C ASP A 37 8.66 -2.53 -3.24
N GLU A 38 8.53 -3.79 -2.83
CA GLU A 38 8.55 -4.95 -3.73
C GLU A 38 7.24 -5.73 -3.61
N TYR A 39 6.62 -6.03 -4.76
CA TYR A 39 5.41 -6.85 -4.84
C TYR A 39 5.69 -8.13 -5.65
N GLU A 40 5.57 -9.28 -5.00
CA GLU A 40 5.88 -10.59 -5.57
C GLU A 40 4.70 -11.55 -5.40
N LEU A 41 4.31 -12.24 -6.47
CA LEU A 41 3.29 -13.29 -6.36
C LEU A 41 3.91 -14.54 -5.72
N MET A 42 3.38 -14.97 -4.57
CA MET A 42 3.84 -16.17 -3.87
C MET A 42 3.55 -17.42 -4.70
N THR A 43 4.40 -18.45 -4.55
CA THR A 43 4.14 -19.80 -5.06
C THR A 43 2.74 -20.28 -4.67
N GLY A 44 1.97 -20.77 -5.65
CA GLY A 44 0.56 -21.14 -5.49
C GLY A 44 -0.42 -20.02 -5.89
N GLY A 45 0.06 -18.79 -6.09
CA GLY A 45 -0.70 -17.71 -6.71
C GLY A 45 -1.91 -17.22 -5.91
N GLN A 46 -1.93 -17.45 -4.59
CA GLN A 46 -3.02 -17.04 -3.70
C GLN A 46 -2.69 -15.79 -2.87
N TRP A 47 -1.42 -15.37 -2.86
CA TRP A 47 -0.92 -14.28 -2.04
C TRP A 47 0.05 -13.43 -2.84
N LEU A 48 -0.10 -12.11 -2.73
CA LEU A 48 0.91 -11.14 -3.12
C LEU A 48 1.71 -10.77 -1.86
N ILE A 49 3.00 -11.00 -1.91
CA ILE A 49 3.95 -10.58 -0.89
C ILE A 49 4.34 -9.14 -1.21
N HIS A 50 4.17 -8.25 -0.26
CA HIS A 50 4.60 -6.87 -0.32
C HIS A 50 5.72 -6.65 0.71
N ARG A 51 6.89 -6.19 0.28
CA ARG A 51 8.04 -5.90 1.17
C ARG A 51 8.32 -4.41 1.13
N VAL A 52 8.32 -3.77 2.29
CA VAL A 52 8.59 -2.35 2.47
C VAL A 52 9.95 -2.19 3.13
N ASP A 53 10.79 -1.32 2.57
CA ASP A 53 12.02 -0.84 3.20
C ASP A 53 12.21 0.64 2.85
N VAL A 54 11.78 1.51 3.75
CA VAL A 54 11.77 2.96 3.54
C VAL A 54 12.36 3.71 4.71
N LEU A 55 12.88 4.90 4.44
CA LEU A 55 13.22 5.91 5.42
C LEU A 55 12.09 6.93 5.46
N VAL A 56 11.55 7.21 6.64
CA VAL A 56 10.57 8.28 6.89
C VAL A 56 11.21 9.28 7.84
N GLY A 57 11.52 10.49 7.36
CA GLY A 57 12.22 11.50 8.17
C GLY A 57 13.56 11.00 8.73
N GLY A 58 14.22 10.08 8.04
CA GLY A 58 15.47 9.44 8.46
C GLY A 58 15.32 8.21 9.36
N ALA A 59 14.11 7.90 9.86
CA ALA A 59 13.85 6.66 10.58
C ALA A 59 13.52 5.52 9.61
N ARG A 60 14.14 4.35 9.76
CA ARG A 60 13.91 3.20 8.89
C ARG A 60 12.66 2.43 9.31
N THR A 61 11.76 2.23 8.36
CA THR A 61 10.55 1.41 8.47
C THR A 61 10.70 0.22 7.53
N VAL A 62 10.61 -0.98 8.10
CA VAL A 62 10.63 -2.24 7.36
C VAL A 62 9.38 -3.03 7.73
N ALA A 63 8.65 -3.50 6.73
CA ALA A 63 7.47 -4.32 6.92
C ALA A 63 7.36 -5.40 5.84
N LEU A 64 6.74 -6.52 6.21
CA LEU A 64 6.28 -7.55 5.30
C LEU A 64 4.75 -7.52 5.32
N GLU A 65 4.12 -7.39 4.17
CA GLU A 65 2.67 -7.42 4.06
C GLU A 65 2.23 -8.58 3.14
N LEU A 66 1.17 -9.29 3.54
CA LEU A 66 0.53 -10.32 2.74
C LEU A 66 -0.84 -9.83 2.28
N ILE A 67 -1.05 -9.81 0.97
CA ILE A 67 -2.30 -9.40 0.33
C ILE A 67 -2.92 -10.61 -0.37
N GLY A 68 -4.13 -10.97 0.01
CA GLY A 68 -4.81 -12.17 -0.50
C GLY A 68 -6.14 -12.41 0.20
N ASP A 69 -6.58 -13.67 0.25
CA ASP A 69 -7.80 -14.08 0.98
C ASP A 69 -9.03 -13.21 0.62
N PRO A 70 -9.46 -13.21 -0.65
CA PRO A 70 -10.56 -12.37 -1.10
C PRO A 70 -11.86 -12.77 -0.39
N GLY A 71 -12.51 -11.79 0.24
CA GLY A 71 -13.82 -11.95 0.86
C GLY A 71 -14.92 -12.20 -0.18
N GLU A 72 -16.13 -12.47 0.30
CA GLU A 72 -17.31 -12.65 -0.57
C GLU A 72 -17.63 -11.38 -1.39
N ASP A 73 -17.24 -10.21 -0.88
CA ASP A 73 -17.37 -8.91 -1.54
C ASP A 73 -16.25 -8.60 -2.54
N GLY A 74 -15.30 -9.53 -2.72
CA GLY A 74 -14.15 -9.38 -3.62
C GLY A 74 -13.02 -8.51 -3.07
N THR A 75 -13.09 -8.08 -1.80
CA THR A 75 -12.00 -7.33 -1.16
C THR A 75 -10.91 -8.26 -0.65
N PHE A 76 -9.64 -7.90 -0.84
CA PHE A 76 -8.51 -8.66 -0.33
C PHE A 76 -8.20 -8.26 1.10
N ALA A 77 -7.85 -9.23 1.95
CA ALA A 77 -7.20 -8.95 3.22
C ALA A 77 -5.75 -8.50 2.97
N MET A 78 -5.32 -7.50 3.73
CA MET A 78 -3.93 -7.05 3.81
C MET A 78 -3.49 -7.20 5.27
N ARG A 79 -2.37 -7.89 5.50
CA ARG A 79 -1.82 -8.07 6.85
C ARG A 79 -0.36 -7.65 6.85
N ALA A 80 -0.05 -6.57 7.54
CA ALA A 80 1.29 -5.98 7.60
C ALA A 80 1.98 -6.34 8.91
N PHE A 81 3.16 -6.93 8.81
CA PHE A 81 4.00 -7.40 9.91
C PHE A 81 5.26 -6.53 9.97
N ASP A 82 5.58 -6.02 11.15
CA ASP A 82 6.75 -5.16 11.35
C ASP A 82 7.55 -5.57 12.61
N GLY A 83 8.48 -4.70 13.03
CA GLY A 83 9.33 -4.93 14.20
C GLY A 83 8.60 -4.91 15.56
N SER A 84 7.31 -4.58 15.61
CA SER A 84 6.53 -4.52 16.86
C SER A 84 6.17 -5.90 17.42
N GLY A 85 6.15 -6.93 16.56
CA GLY A 85 5.68 -8.28 16.91
C GLY A 85 4.15 -8.46 16.83
N ALA A 86 3.40 -7.42 16.49
CA ALA A 86 2.00 -7.49 16.09
C ALA A 86 1.85 -7.38 14.56
N TYR A 87 0.62 -7.47 14.05
CA TYR A 87 0.32 -7.13 12.67
C TYR A 87 -0.89 -6.19 12.60
N ASP A 88 -0.87 -5.32 11.60
CA ASP A 88 -2.00 -4.46 11.25
C ASP A 88 -2.83 -5.12 10.15
N GLU A 89 -4.14 -4.87 10.16
CA GLU A 89 -5.06 -5.35 9.13
C GLU A 89 -5.67 -4.20 8.33
N MET A 90 -5.71 -4.38 7.00
CA MET A 90 -6.46 -3.53 6.08
C MET A 90 -7.24 -4.37 5.06
N ARG A 91 -8.14 -3.71 4.33
CA ARG A 91 -8.84 -4.26 3.17
C ARG A 91 -8.46 -3.51 1.91
N LEU A 92 -8.28 -4.25 0.83
CA LEU A 92 -8.03 -3.73 -0.51
C LEU A 92 -9.22 -4.03 -1.41
N SER A 93 -9.76 -2.99 -2.05
CA SER A 93 -10.76 -3.13 -3.11
C SER A 93 -10.22 -2.55 -4.42
N VAL A 94 -10.65 -3.12 -5.54
CA VAL A 94 -10.30 -2.66 -6.88
C VAL A 94 -11.55 -2.02 -7.48
N ALA A 95 -11.51 -0.70 -7.67
CA ALA A 95 -12.59 0.06 -8.29
C ALA A 95 -12.47 0.06 -9.82
N ASP A 96 -13.53 0.54 -10.47
CA ASP A 96 -13.56 0.76 -11.92
C ASP A 96 -12.38 1.62 -12.38
N GLY A 97 -11.76 1.24 -13.49
CA GLY A 97 -10.56 1.90 -14.00
C GLY A 97 -9.26 1.49 -13.29
N GLY A 98 -9.29 0.47 -12.43
CA GLY A 98 -8.10 -0.12 -11.80
C GLY A 98 -7.54 0.69 -10.63
N VAL A 99 -8.35 1.61 -10.07
CA VAL A 99 -7.99 2.36 -8.86
C VAL A 99 -8.12 1.44 -7.65
N LEU A 100 -7.09 1.44 -6.81
CA LEU A 100 -7.02 0.61 -5.61
C LEU A 100 -7.42 1.46 -4.40
N HIS A 101 -8.38 0.98 -3.62
CA HIS A 101 -8.76 1.60 -2.36
C HIS A 101 -8.38 0.70 -1.20
N LEU A 102 -7.55 1.23 -0.30
CA LEU A 102 -7.10 0.56 0.91
C LEU A 102 -7.81 1.19 2.10
N ALA A 103 -8.30 0.39 3.04
CA ALA A 103 -8.94 0.88 4.25
C ALA A 103 -8.57 0.03 5.47
N GLY A 104 -8.19 0.69 6.56
CA GLY A 104 -7.92 0.09 7.87
C GLY A 104 -8.48 0.96 8.98
N GLU A 105 -8.14 0.64 10.22
CA GLU A 105 -8.57 1.44 11.37
C GLU A 105 -7.93 2.84 11.32
N GLY A 106 -8.76 3.86 11.11
CA GLY A 106 -8.33 5.27 11.10
C GLY A 106 -7.40 5.67 9.93
N VAL A 107 -7.17 4.79 8.95
CA VAL A 107 -6.32 5.05 7.78
C VAL A 107 -6.98 4.55 6.50
N ARG A 108 -6.78 5.28 5.40
CA ARG A 108 -7.19 4.84 4.07
C ARG A 108 -6.25 5.36 3.00
N SER A 109 -6.23 4.70 1.84
CA SER A 109 -5.42 5.12 0.70
C SER A 109 -6.19 5.00 -0.60
N THR A 110 -5.92 5.93 -1.51
CA THR A 110 -6.25 5.78 -2.93
C THR A 110 -4.95 5.62 -3.70
N LEU A 111 -4.78 4.48 -4.35
CA LEU A 111 -3.60 4.13 -5.13
C LEU A 111 -3.98 3.99 -6.62
N ARG A 112 -3.22 4.67 -7.47
CA ARG A 112 -3.31 4.56 -8.93
C ARG A 112 -2.06 3.88 -9.44
N VAL A 113 -2.23 2.92 -10.33
CA VAL A 113 -1.13 2.12 -10.86
C VAL A 113 -1.16 2.21 -12.37
N ASP A 114 -0.07 2.74 -12.92
CA ASP A 114 0.24 2.70 -14.33
C ASP A 114 1.32 1.63 -14.59
N ARG A 115 1.77 1.53 -15.85
CA ARG A 115 2.82 0.57 -16.22
C ARG A 115 4.10 0.78 -15.41
N ASP A 116 4.59 2.02 -15.34
CA ASP A 116 5.94 2.33 -14.85
C ASP A 116 5.93 3.18 -13.57
N ALA A 117 4.74 3.55 -13.07
CA ALA A 117 4.59 4.35 -11.88
C ALA A 117 3.35 3.97 -11.07
N MET A 118 3.40 4.22 -9.77
CA MET A 118 2.22 4.24 -8.90
C MET A 118 2.19 5.52 -8.08
N GLU A 119 1.00 6.00 -7.76
CA GLU A 119 0.79 7.18 -6.92
C GLU A 119 -0.26 6.88 -5.86
N ALA A 120 0.08 7.14 -4.60
CA ALA A 120 -0.80 6.91 -3.47
C ALA A 120 -1.03 8.20 -2.69
N LEU A 121 -2.30 8.48 -2.40
CA LEU A 121 -2.68 9.45 -1.38
C LEU A 121 -3.22 8.69 -0.17
N TRP A 122 -2.50 8.79 0.93
CA TRP A 122 -2.93 8.29 2.23
C TRP A 122 -3.61 9.39 3.01
N GLU A 123 -4.73 9.03 3.63
CA GLU A 123 -5.47 9.86 4.55
C GLU A 123 -5.59 9.14 5.89
N ARG A 124 -5.70 9.92 6.96
CA ARG A 124 -6.00 9.42 8.29
C ARG A 124 -7.21 10.14 8.87
N ASP A 125 -7.91 9.46 9.77
CA ASP A 125 -8.98 10.07 10.55
C ASP A 125 -8.37 10.87 11.71
N ASP A 126 -8.75 12.14 11.84
CA ASP A 126 -8.38 13.01 12.98
C ASP A 126 -9.45 13.04 14.09
N GLY A 127 -10.50 12.22 13.97
CA GLY A 127 -11.65 12.15 14.85
C GLY A 127 -12.81 13.07 14.42
N VAL A 128 -12.60 13.91 13.41
CA VAL A 128 -13.62 14.80 12.83
C VAL A 128 -13.79 14.51 11.33
N ARG A 129 -12.68 14.31 10.64
CA ARG A 129 -12.65 14.10 9.19
C ARG A 129 -11.40 13.32 8.77
N TRP A 130 -11.47 12.80 7.56
CA TRP A 130 -10.30 12.32 6.85
C TRP A 130 -9.44 13.51 6.39
N VAL A 131 -8.15 13.46 6.71
CA VAL A 131 -7.17 14.46 6.30
C VAL A 131 -6.02 13.81 5.54
N PRO A 132 -5.46 14.46 4.51
CA PRO A 132 -4.24 14.02 3.86
C PRO A 132 -3.12 13.80 4.89
N TRP A 133 -2.44 12.67 4.78
CA TRP A 133 -1.40 12.26 5.70
C TRP A 133 -0.09 11.95 4.99
N MET A 134 -0.13 11.23 3.87
CA MET A 134 1.07 10.97 3.07
C MET A 134 0.75 11.03 1.58
N GLU A 135 1.67 11.61 0.82
CA GLU A 135 1.67 11.55 -0.64
C GLU A 135 2.88 10.72 -1.06
N MET A 136 2.65 9.68 -1.86
CA MET A 136 3.69 8.74 -2.26
C MET A 136 3.68 8.52 -3.77
N ARG A 137 4.87 8.32 -4.31
CA ARG A 137 5.12 7.91 -5.68
C ARG A 137 6.10 6.75 -5.69
N PHE A 138 5.81 5.78 -6.55
CA PHE A 138 6.59 4.57 -6.73
C PHE A 138 7.00 4.48 -8.20
N ASP A 139 8.29 4.49 -8.49
CA ASP A 139 8.81 4.39 -9.86
C ASP A 139 9.38 2.99 -10.09
N ARG A 140 8.97 2.31 -11.16
CA ARG A 140 9.39 0.92 -11.40
C ARG A 140 10.90 0.82 -11.62
N ILE A 141 11.54 -0.11 -10.94
CA ILE A 141 12.95 -0.46 -11.10
C ILE A 141 13.09 -1.80 -11.85
N ARG A 142 12.20 -2.76 -11.58
CA ARG A 142 12.19 -4.11 -12.19
C ARG A 142 10.78 -4.66 -12.33
#